data_AF-A0A6I3S3N0-F1
#
_entry.id   AF-A0A6I3S3N0-F1
#
_cell.length_a   1.000
_cell.length_b   1.000
_cell.length_c   1.000
_cell.angle_alpha   90.00
_cell.angle_beta   90.00
_cell.angle_gamma   90.00
#
_symmetry.space_group_name_H-M   'P 1'
#
loop_
_entity.id
_entity.type
_entity.pdbx_description
1 polymer ?
#
loop_
_entity_poly.entity_id
_entity_poly.type
_entity_poly.pdbx_seq_one_letter_code
_entity_poly.pdbx_strand_id
1 'polypeptide(L)'
;MQALANEIIRVRINEQLKKDATLVLDSMGLTMSDAIRIFLMRLVDEKALPFELKMPKHLDISQMSRQDIDQVFEASFKDFEEGRFCSAEEAFSRIKHRDIK
;
A
#
# COMPACT_ATOMS: atom_id res chain seq x y z
N MET A 1 6.38 16.13 39.75
CA MET A 1 6.67 16.19 38.30
C MET A 1 7.12 14.80 37.88
N GLN A 2 6.29 14.06 37.14
CA GLN A 2 6.77 12.81 36.51
C GLN A 2 7.83 13.20 35.48
N ALA A 3 9.03 12.65 35.61
CA ALA A 3 9.99 12.69 34.53
C ALA A 3 9.30 12.06 33.30
N LEU A 4 9.38 12.73 32.15
CA LEU A 4 8.98 12.14 30.87
C LEU A 4 9.77 10.83 30.73
N ALA A 5 9.09 9.70 30.91
CA ALA A 5 9.73 8.39 30.76
C ALA A 5 10.15 8.25 29.30
N ASN A 6 11.45 8.20 29.06
CA ASN A 6 12.00 7.97 27.73
C ASN A 6 11.90 6.48 27.43
N GLU A 7 11.01 6.12 26.51
CA GLU A 7 10.83 4.75 26.04
C GLU A 7 11.53 4.55 24.69
N ILE A 8 12.08 3.35 24.49
CA ILE A 8 12.82 3.00 23.26
C ILE A 8 11.95 2.11 22.37
N ILE A 9 11.72 2.58 21.15
CA ILE A 9 11.05 1.79 20.10
C ILE A 9 12.11 0.99 19.32
N ARG A 10 11.94 -0.34 19.26
CA ARG A 10 12.78 -1.25 18.46
C ARG A 10 11.93 -1.95 17.41
N VAL A 11 12.24 -1.76 16.13
CA VAL A 11 11.48 -2.32 15.00
C VAL A 11 12.43 -3.04 14.06
N ARG A 12 12.00 -4.23 13.58
CA ARG A 12 12.70 -4.92 12.50
C ARG A 12 12.33 -4.28 11.17
N ILE A 13 13.34 -3.97 10.37
CA ILE A 13 13.19 -3.37 9.05
C ILE A 13 14.20 -3.97 8.10
N ASN A 14 13.87 -4.02 6.81
CA ASN A 14 14.83 -4.36 5.77
C ASN A 14 16.00 -3.34 5.77
N GLU A 15 17.23 -3.84 5.60
CA GLU A 15 18.43 -2.99 5.66
C GLU A 15 18.45 -1.92 4.55
N GLN A 16 18.07 -2.29 3.32
CA GLN A 16 18.04 -1.36 2.19
C GLN A 16 17.00 -0.27 2.43
N LEU A 17 15.81 -0.66 2.88
CA LEU A 17 14.75 0.31 3.21
C LEU A 17 15.20 1.30 4.29
N LYS A 18 15.94 0.84 5.30
CA LYS A 18 16.51 1.74 6.32
C LYS A 18 17.48 2.75 5.70
N LYS A 19 18.38 2.30 4.82
CA LYS A 19 19.35 3.19 4.15
C LYS A 19 18.65 4.23 3.29
N ASP A 20 17.70 3.81 2.47
CA ASP A 20 16.96 4.70 1.56
C ASP A 20 16.17 5.75 2.35
N ALA A 21 15.45 5.31 3.39
CA ALA A 21 14.70 6.21 4.26
C ALA A 21 15.61 7.21 4.98
N THR A 22 16.79 6.78 5.47
CA THR A 22 17.77 7.69 6.08
C THR A 22 18.25 8.75 5.11
N LEU A 23 18.60 8.40 3.87
CA LEU A 23 19.03 9.37 2.86
C LEU A 23 17.96 10.43 2.56
N VAL A 24 16.71 10.00 2.44
CA VAL A 24 15.57 10.89 2.21
C VAL A 24 15.36 11.83 3.40
N LEU A 25 15.40 11.32 4.63
CA LEU A 25 15.21 12.13 5.84
C LEU A 25 16.36 13.11 6.07
N ASP A 26 17.61 12.69 5.83
CA ASP A 26 18.79 13.56 5.95
C ASP A 26 18.72 14.74 4.97
N SER A 27 18.17 14.53 3.76
CA SER A 27 17.94 15.60 2.79
C SER A 27 16.96 16.68 3.29
N MET A 28 16.10 16.32 4.26
CA MET A 28 15.17 17.23 4.93
C MET A 28 15.70 17.74 6.29
N GLY A 29 16.92 17.34 6.68
CA GLY A 29 17.49 17.66 7.99
C GLY A 29 16.80 16.96 9.16
N LEU A 30 16.17 15.81 8.91
CA LEU A 30 15.46 15.02 9.92
C LEU A 30 16.19 13.71 10.20
N THR A 31 16.16 13.27 11.46
CA THR A 31 16.61 11.93 11.80
C THR A 31 15.48 10.91 11.68
N MET A 32 15.83 9.62 11.66
CA MET A 32 14.84 8.55 11.74
C MET A 32 13.94 8.68 13.00
N SER A 33 14.53 9.10 14.12
CA SER A 33 13.79 9.31 15.37
C SER A 33 12.79 10.46 15.27
N ASP A 34 13.14 11.54 14.57
CA ASP A 34 12.23 12.67 14.34
C ASP A 34 11.05 12.25 13.48
N ALA A 35 11.31 11.53 12.39
CA ALA A 35 10.27 11.02 11.49
C ALA A 35 9.27 10.12 12.24
N ILE A 36 9.76 9.17 13.05
CA ILE A 36 8.90 8.28 13.84
C ILE A 36 8.11 9.07 14.89
N ARG A 37 8.72 10.08 15.54
CA ARG A 37 8.03 10.93 16.50
C ARG A 37 6.89 11.72 15.85
N ILE A 38 7.16 12.35 14.71
CA ILE A 38 6.17 13.12 13.94
C ILE A 38 5.02 12.20 13.50
N PHE A 39 5.34 11.01 12.98
CA PHE A 39 4.35 10.01 12.59
C PHE A 39 3.40 9.65 13.75
N LEU A 40 3.96 9.33 14.92
CA LEU A 40 3.18 8.96 16.10
C LEU A 40 2.34 10.13 16.62
N MET A 41 2.87 11.36 16.59
CA MET A 41 2.10 12.55 16.95
C MET A 41 0.89 12.71 16.04
N ARG A 42 1.08 12.63 14.72
CA ARG A 42 -0.04 12.75 13.75
C ARG A 42 -1.06 11.64 13.91
N LEU A 43 -0.61 10.41 14.12
CA LEU A 43 -1.51 9.28 14.38
C LEU A 43 -2.39 9.52 15.61
N VAL A 44 -1.82 10.04 16.70
CA VAL A 44 -2.56 10.34 17.93
C VAL A 44 -3.53 11.50 17.73
N ASP A 45 -3.11 12.56 17.02
CA ASP A 45 -3.92 13.75 16.77
C ASP A 45 -5.11 13.45 15.85
N GLU A 46 -4.87 12.73 14.75
CA GLU A 46 -5.87 12.45 13.71
C GLU A 46 -6.73 11.22 14.03
N LYS A 47 -6.35 10.41 15.02
CA LYS A 47 -6.98 9.10 15.32
C LYS A 47 -7.07 8.17 14.11
N ALA A 48 -6.17 8.36 13.16
CA ALA A 48 -6.08 7.63 11.90
C ALA A 48 -4.61 7.50 11.50
N LEU A 49 -4.32 6.65 10.51
CA LEU A 49 -3.00 6.63 9.91
C LEU A 49 -2.80 7.92 9.10
N PRO A 50 -1.69 8.65 9.31
CA PRO A 50 -1.42 9.92 8.64
C PRO A 50 -0.91 9.74 7.20
N PHE A 51 -1.47 8.76 6.51
CA PHE A 51 -1.35 8.51 5.08
C PHE A 51 -2.47 7.57 4.64
N GLU A 52 -2.88 7.69 3.38
CA GLU A 52 -3.87 6.78 2.80
C GLU A 52 -3.30 5.37 2.67
N LEU A 53 -3.96 4.39 3.29
CA LEU A 53 -3.70 2.98 3.02
C LEU A 53 -4.38 2.57 1.71
N LYS A 54 -3.59 2.53 0.64
CA LYS A 54 -4.05 1.96 -0.63
C LYS A 54 -3.83 0.46 -0.60
N MET A 55 -4.91 -0.30 -0.56
CA MET A 55 -4.83 -1.73 -0.88
C MET A 55 -4.35 -1.85 -2.34
N PRO A 56 -3.47 -2.84 -2.66
CA PRO A 56 -3.24 -3.18 -4.06
C PRO A 56 -4.61 -3.41 -4.71
N LYS A 57 -4.87 -2.74 -5.83
CA LYS A 57 -6.20 -2.69 -6.48
C LYS A 57 -6.75 -4.11 -6.63
N HIS A 58 -7.62 -4.52 -5.72
CA HIS A 58 -8.61 -5.53 -6.02
C HIS A 58 -9.75 -4.79 -6.73
N LEU A 59 -10.16 -5.32 -7.88
CA LEU A 59 -11.26 -4.74 -8.64
C LEU A 59 -12.54 -4.96 -7.82
N ASP A 60 -12.95 -3.95 -7.05
CA ASP A 60 -14.22 -3.93 -6.34
C ASP A 60 -15.23 -3.12 -7.14
N ILE A 61 -16.03 -3.84 -7.93
CA ILE A 61 -17.04 -3.28 -8.82
C ILE A 61 -18.11 -2.50 -8.03
N SER A 62 -18.29 -2.78 -6.73
CA SER A 62 -19.29 -2.10 -5.89
C SER A 62 -18.95 -0.63 -5.61
N GLN A 63 -17.68 -0.25 -5.74
CA GLN A 63 -17.20 1.11 -5.48
C GLN A 63 -16.91 1.91 -6.76
N MET A 64 -17.17 1.33 -7.94
CA MET A 64 -16.85 1.95 -9.23
C MET A 64 -18.02 2.80 -9.75
N SER A 65 -17.70 3.93 -10.36
CA SER A 65 -18.69 4.69 -11.11
C SER A 65 -19.05 3.98 -12.41
N ARG A 66 -20.19 4.34 -13.03
CA ARG A 66 -20.59 3.77 -14.32
C ARG A 66 -19.51 3.98 -15.40
N GLN A 67 -18.83 5.12 -15.38
CA GLN A 67 -17.75 5.43 -16.32
C GLN A 67 -16.52 4.54 -16.12
N ASP A 68 -16.16 4.24 -14.87
CA ASP A 68 -15.04 3.34 -14.57
C ASP A 68 -15.35 1.91 -15.03
N ILE A 69 -16.61 1.49 -14.86
CA ILE A 69 -17.09 0.18 -15.33
C ILE A 69 -17.00 0.11 -16.85
N ASP A 70 -17.49 1.12 -17.56
CA ASP A 70 -17.45 1.18 -19.03
C ASP A 70 -16.00 1.10 -19.55
N GLN A 71 -15.06 1.80 -18.93
CA GLN A 71 -13.63 1.74 -19.30
C GLN A 71 -13.01 0.35 -19.10
N VAL A 72 -13.36 -0.34 -18.01
CA VAL A 72 -12.87 -1.71 -17.75
C VAL A 72 -13.44 -2.69 -18.77
N PHE A 73 -14.70 -2.52 -19.17
CA PHE A 73 -15.30 -3.34 -20.23
C PHE A 73 -14.64 -3.08 -21.60
N GLU A 74 -14.43 -1.82 -21.99
CA GLU A 74 -13.73 -1.47 -23.23
C GLU A 74 -12.34 -2.09 -23.31
N ALA A 75 -11.57 -2.02 -22.21
CA ALA A 75 -10.26 -2.66 -22.13
C ALA A 75 -10.35 -4.19 -22.30
N SER A 76 -11.38 -4.82 -21.73
CA SER A 76 -11.61 -6.27 -21.84
C SER A 76 -11.98 -6.69 -23.27
N PHE A 77 -12.73 -5.86 -24.00
CA PHE A 77 -13.03 -6.11 -25.42
C PHE A 77 -11.77 -6.06 -26.27
N LYS A 78 -10.88 -5.10 -26.01
CA LYS A 78 -9.59 -5.02 -26.70
C LYS A 78 -8.70 -6.23 -26.39
N ASP A 79 -8.67 -6.70 -25.14
CA ASP A 79 -7.95 -7.93 -24.78
C ASP A 79 -8.50 -9.15 -25.55
N PHE A 80 -9.81 -9.23 -25.76
CA PHE A 80 -10.42 -10.30 -26.55
C PHE A 80 -10.00 -10.24 -28.02
N GLU A 81 -10.03 -9.06 -28.66
CA GLU A 81 -9.60 -8.87 -30.05
C GLU A 81 -8.11 -9.20 -30.24
N GLU A 82 -7.28 -8.86 -29.24
CA GLU A 82 -5.84 -9.09 -29.26
C GLU A 82 -5.47 -10.50 -28.75
N GLY A 83 -6.46 -11.38 -28.56
CA GLY A 83 -6.27 -12.79 -28.19
C GLY A 83 -5.78 -13.02 -26.76
N ARG A 84 -5.83 -12.01 -25.90
CA ARG A 84 -5.41 -12.05 -24.50
C ARG A 84 -6.52 -12.53 -23.57
N PHE A 85 -7.10 -13.68 -23.90
CA PHE A 85 -8.05 -14.37 -23.02
C PHE A 85 -7.49 -15.75 -22.66
N CYS A 86 -8.04 -16.36 -21.63
CA CYS A 86 -7.75 -17.73 -21.26
C CYS A 86 -9.07 -18.49 -21.11
N SER A 87 -8.99 -19.82 -21.19
CA SER A 87 -10.18 -20.64 -20.97
C SER A 87 -10.66 -20.52 -19.52
N ALA A 88 -11.93 -20.83 -19.27
CA ALA A 88 -12.47 -20.84 -17.90
C ALA A 88 -11.66 -21.78 -16.99
N GLU A 89 -11.25 -22.95 -17.50
CA GLU A 89 -10.44 -23.92 -16.76
C GLU A 89 -9.05 -23.38 -16.38
N GLU A 90 -8.39 -22.69 -17.31
CA GLU A 90 -7.11 -22.03 -17.07
C GLU A 90 -7.24 -20.88 -16.06
N ALA A 91 -8.31 -20.09 -16.17
CA ALA A 91 -8.60 -19.01 -15.25
C ALA A 91 -8.81 -19.53 -13.82
N PHE A 92 -9.64 -20.57 -13.64
CA PHE A 92 -9.89 -21.16 -12.32
C PHE A 92 -8.64 -21.83 -11.73
N SER A 93 -7.80 -22.43 -12.57
CA SER A 93 -6.51 -22.98 -12.13
C SER A 93 -5.58 -21.88 -11.63
N ARG A 94 -5.48 -20.74 -12.33
CA ARG A 94 -4.70 -19.57 -11.87
C ARG A 94 -5.20 -19.01 -10.55
N ILE A 95 -6.52 -18.95 -10.34
CA ILE A 95 -7.11 -18.47 -9.08
C ILE A 95 -6.81 -19.43 -7.93
N LYS A 96 -6.96 -20.74 -8.14
CA LYS A 96 -6.68 -21.75 -7.12
C LYS A 96 -5.20 -21.87 -6.75
N HIS A 97 -4.29 -21.58 -7.67
CA HIS A 97 -2.85 -21.57 -7.39
C HIS A 97 -2.35 -20.25 -6.81
N ARG A 98 -3.19 -19.22 -6.77
CA ARG A 98 -2.90 -17.92 -6.16
C ARG A 98 -3.31 -17.92 -4.68
N ASP A 99 -2.94 -18.98 -3.96
CA ASP A 99 -3.03 -19.03 -2.50
C ASP A 99 -2.04 -18.01 -1.90
N ILE A 100 -2.59 -16.81 -1.71
CA ILE A 100 -2.48 -15.90 -0.57
C ILE A 100 -1.47 -16.39 0.50
N LYS A 101 -0.30 -15.77 0.53
CA LYS A 101 0.51 -15.60 1.75
C LYS A 101 0.42 -14.15 2.21
#